data_AF-A0A7S4IJQ1-F1
#
_entry.id   AF-A0A7S4IJQ1-F1
#
_cell.length_a   1.000
_cell.length_b   1.000
_cell.length_c   1.000
_cell.angle_alpha   90.00
_cell.angle_beta   90.00
_cell.angle_gamma   90.00
#
_symmetry.space_group_name_H-M   'P 1'
#
loop_
_entity.id
_entity.type
_entity.pdbx_description
1 polymer ?
#
loop_
_entity_poly.entity_id
_entity_poly.type
_entity_poly.pdbx_seq_one_letter_code
_entity_poly.pdbx_strand_id
1 'polypeptide(L)'
;MSELVPTPMDVICGRGKKSKDHAGNARFHYTIRKYKDEYRTATTKDEKTRISLSVLQELRSSSPSGEGPSRFLKLTGDEKWVDIGDSAAREKISQALREAIAQRPPQVRPKRVTRKVDKSKVEYLLSAQKALYITLCEKEGLDADDSDSGTDESSNGFYDTPNTKKRRSPSPEVHLEGSSSM
;
A
#
# COMPACT_ATOMS: atom_id res chain seq x y z
N MET A 1 -5.37 -40.09 17.51
CA MET A 1 -4.63 -38.84 17.23
C MET A 1 -5.66 -37.81 16.82
N SER A 2 -5.82 -36.76 17.62
CA SER A 2 -6.79 -35.69 17.34
C SER A 2 -6.38 -34.97 16.06
N GLU A 3 -7.28 -34.91 15.09
CA GLU A 3 -7.06 -34.13 13.87
C GLU A 3 -6.98 -32.64 14.25
N LEU A 4 -5.86 -31.98 13.92
CA LEU A 4 -5.75 -30.54 14.17
C LEU A 4 -6.59 -29.81 13.12
N VAL A 5 -7.59 -29.09 13.58
CA VAL A 5 -8.35 -28.13 12.77
C VAL A 5 -7.84 -26.72 13.11
N PRO A 6 -7.48 -25.89 12.10
CA PRO A 6 -7.08 -24.51 12.34
C PRO A 6 -8.21 -23.71 12.97
N THR A 7 -7.94 -23.10 14.11
CA THR A 7 -8.84 -22.12 14.73
C THR A 7 -8.52 -20.72 14.19
N PRO A 8 -9.42 -19.74 14.35
CA PRO A 8 -9.12 -18.33 14.02
C PRO A 8 -7.91 -17.77 14.77
N MET A 9 -7.51 -18.41 15.89
CA MET A 9 -6.33 -18.03 16.66
C MET A 9 -5.03 -18.61 16.08
N ASP A 10 -5.09 -19.68 15.29
CA ASP A 10 -3.89 -20.31 14.77
C ASP A 10 -3.25 -19.54 13.62
N VAL A 11 -1.92 -19.54 13.59
CA VAL A 11 -1.12 -18.92 12.54
C VAL A 11 -0.84 -19.97 11.46
N ILE A 12 -1.35 -19.73 10.25
CA ILE A 12 -1.15 -20.63 9.12
C ILE A 12 0.20 -20.35 8.45
N CYS A 13 1.01 -21.40 8.38
CA CYS A 13 2.34 -21.43 7.80
C CYS A 13 2.29 -22.05 6.41
N GLY A 14 1.97 -21.22 5.42
CA GLY A 14 1.92 -21.64 4.02
C GLY A 14 1.95 -20.46 3.06
N ARG A 15 2.21 -20.74 1.78
CA ARG A 15 2.16 -19.77 0.69
C ARG A 15 0.76 -19.77 0.07
N GLY A 16 0.29 -18.61 -0.41
CA GLY A 16 -0.97 -18.47 -1.14
C GLY A 16 -2.05 -17.65 -0.43
N LYS A 17 -3.14 -17.39 -1.16
CA LYS A 17 -4.21 -16.46 -0.74
C LYS A 17 -4.93 -16.92 0.53
N LYS A 18 -5.29 -18.22 0.63
CA LYS A 18 -6.01 -18.79 1.77
C LYS A 18 -5.26 -18.59 3.11
N SER A 19 -3.94 -18.75 3.09
CA SER A 19 -3.07 -18.49 4.25
C SER A 19 -3.07 -17.00 4.60
N LYS A 20 -2.93 -16.12 3.61
CA LYS A 20 -2.87 -14.66 3.84
C LYS A 20 -4.14 -14.09 4.46
N ASP A 21 -5.30 -14.57 4.04
CA ASP A 21 -6.60 -14.03 4.44
C ASP A 21 -7.09 -14.60 5.80
N HIS A 22 -6.33 -15.51 6.42
CA HIS A 22 -6.68 -16.13 7.70
C HIS A 22 -6.61 -15.12 8.87
N ALA A 23 -7.58 -15.15 9.78
CA ALA A 23 -7.66 -14.25 10.93
C ALA A 23 -6.40 -14.29 11.81
N GLY A 24 -5.87 -15.48 12.08
CA GLY A 24 -4.64 -15.64 12.86
C GLY A 24 -3.40 -15.05 12.16
N ASN A 25 -3.38 -15.03 10.82
CA ASN A 25 -2.30 -14.40 10.07
C ASN A 25 -2.43 -12.88 10.05
N ALA A 26 -3.64 -12.34 10.04
CA ALA A 26 -3.88 -10.91 10.24
C ALA A 26 -3.37 -10.44 11.60
N ARG A 27 -3.68 -11.19 12.68
CA ARG A 27 -3.17 -10.92 14.03
C ARG A 27 -1.65 -11.04 14.10
N PHE A 28 -1.08 -12.10 13.53
CA PHE A 28 0.36 -12.28 13.42
C PHE A 28 1.04 -11.05 12.78
N HIS A 29 0.54 -10.58 11.63
CA HIS A 29 1.12 -9.40 10.98
C HIS A 29 0.94 -8.11 11.78
N TYR A 30 -0.16 -7.96 12.51
CA TYR A 30 -0.36 -6.84 13.42
C TYR A 30 0.71 -6.84 14.54
N THR A 31 0.91 -7.98 15.21
CA THR A 31 1.95 -8.11 16.24
C THR A 31 3.34 -7.87 15.67
N ILE A 32 3.66 -8.39 14.48
CA ILE A 32 4.95 -8.11 13.82
C ILE A 32 5.17 -6.61 13.58
N ARG A 33 4.12 -5.87 13.17
CA ARG A 33 4.21 -4.41 12.97
C ARG A 33 4.44 -3.66 14.28
N LYS A 34 3.80 -4.11 15.37
CA LYS A 34 3.99 -3.54 16.72
C LYS A 34 5.46 -3.64 17.17
N TYR A 35 6.11 -4.77 16.93
CA TYR A 35 7.51 -5.00 17.32
C TYR A 35 8.55 -4.59 16.26
N LYS A 36 8.09 -4.16 15.08
CA LYS A 36 8.97 -3.82 13.94
C LYS A 36 10.00 -2.75 14.32
N ASP A 37 9.56 -1.69 15.00
CA ASP A 37 10.44 -0.56 15.31
C ASP A 37 11.48 -0.94 16.37
N GLU A 38 11.10 -1.70 17.41
CA GLU A 38 12.04 -2.25 18.41
C GLU A 38 13.07 -3.17 17.75
N TYR A 39 12.62 -4.04 16.83
CA TYR A 39 13.52 -4.93 16.08
C TYR A 39 14.47 -4.17 15.14
N ARG A 40 14.02 -3.03 14.59
CA ARG A 40 14.85 -2.18 13.73
C ARG A 40 15.96 -1.49 14.53
N THR A 41 15.69 -1.07 15.76
CA THR A 41 16.67 -0.39 16.62
C THR A 41 17.62 -1.36 17.31
N ALA A 42 17.26 -2.65 17.41
CA ALA A 42 18.12 -3.69 17.97
C ALA A 42 19.42 -3.85 17.16
N THR A 43 20.55 -3.76 17.85
CA THR A 43 21.88 -3.85 17.25
C THR A 43 22.46 -5.24 17.38
N THR A 44 22.21 -5.90 18.52
CA THR A 44 22.79 -7.21 18.82
C THR A 44 21.88 -8.37 18.37
N LYS A 45 22.49 -9.54 18.19
CA LYS A 45 21.75 -10.78 17.89
C LYS A 45 20.85 -11.20 19.05
N ASP A 46 21.30 -10.98 20.27
CA ASP A 46 20.58 -11.38 21.48
C ASP A 46 19.33 -10.53 21.69
N GLU A 47 19.41 -9.21 21.45
CA GLU A 47 18.24 -8.32 21.45
C GLU A 47 17.19 -8.77 20.42
N LYS A 48 17.62 -9.04 19.18
CA LYS A 48 16.72 -9.54 18.11
C LYS A 48 16.06 -10.85 18.51
N THR A 49 16.81 -11.74 19.16
CA THR A 49 16.28 -13.01 19.67
C THR A 49 15.25 -12.80 20.77
N ARG A 50 15.54 -11.91 21.74
CA ARG A 50 14.60 -11.53 22.81
C ARG A 50 13.30 -10.95 22.26
N ILE A 51 13.38 -10.12 21.23
CA ILE A 51 12.21 -9.55 20.55
C ILE A 51 11.38 -10.65 19.88
N SER A 52 12.01 -11.55 19.13
CA SER A 52 11.31 -12.70 18.52
C SER A 52 10.63 -13.60 19.55
N LEU A 53 11.25 -13.81 20.73
CA LEU A 53 10.66 -14.54 21.84
C LEU A 53 9.46 -13.80 22.44
N SER A 54 9.57 -12.48 22.61
CA SER A 54 8.48 -11.64 23.13
C SER A 54 7.25 -11.69 22.22
N VAL A 55 7.46 -11.64 20.90
CA VAL A 55 6.39 -11.81 19.90
C VAL A 55 5.73 -13.18 20.02
N LEU A 56 6.53 -14.25 20.14
CA LEU A 56 6.01 -15.61 20.26
C LEU A 56 5.16 -15.76 21.53
N GLN A 57 5.65 -15.22 22.65
CA GLN A 57 4.94 -15.23 23.92
C GLN A 57 3.62 -14.46 23.81
N GLU A 58 3.63 -13.24 23.26
CA GLU A 58 2.39 -12.44 23.06
C GLU A 58 1.37 -13.18 22.20
N LEU A 59 1.80 -13.82 21.11
CA LEU A 59 0.88 -14.58 20.26
C LEU A 59 0.26 -15.77 21.00
N ARG A 60 1.00 -16.41 21.90
CA ARG A 60 0.51 -17.55 22.68
C ARG A 60 -0.37 -17.16 23.86
N SER A 61 -0.07 -16.04 24.53
CA SER A 61 -0.83 -15.57 25.70
C SER A 61 -2.08 -14.78 25.34
N SER A 62 -2.17 -14.21 24.14
CA SER A 62 -3.31 -13.40 23.67
C SER A 62 -4.53 -14.22 23.25
N SER A 63 -4.78 -15.40 23.82
CA SER A 63 -5.92 -16.26 23.45
C SER A 63 -7.15 -15.97 24.34
N PRO A 64 -8.19 -15.28 23.82
CA PRO A 64 -9.35 -14.88 24.61
C PRO A 64 -10.39 -15.99 24.83
N SER A 65 -10.31 -17.10 24.09
CA SER A 65 -11.46 -18.01 23.89
C SER A 65 -11.34 -19.39 24.52
N GLY A 66 -10.53 -19.60 25.57
CA GLY A 66 -10.42 -20.91 26.24
C GLY A 66 -9.86 -22.05 25.36
N GLU A 67 -9.58 -21.78 24.08
CA GLU A 67 -9.12 -22.73 23.05
C GLU A 67 -7.60 -23.00 23.11
N GLY A 68 -6.96 -22.72 24.23
CA GLY A 68 -5.52 -22.90 24.41
C GLY A 68 -4.66 -21.87 23.66
N PRO A 69 -3.34 -22.03 23.69
CA PRO A 69 -2.40 -21.07 23.10
C PRO A 69 -2.45 -21.10 21.57
N SER A 70 -2.19 -19.96 20.93
CA SER A 70 -2.09 -19.88 19.47
C SER A 70 -0.99 -20.79 18.94
N ARG A 71 -1.33 -21.68 18.00
CA ARG A 71 -0.38 -22.62 17.38
C ARG A 71 0.09 -22.10 16.03
N PHE A 72 1.19 -22.67 15.55
CA PHE A 72 1.72 -22.37 14.22
C PHE A 72 1.53 -23.60 13.35
N LEU A 73 0.46 -23.59 12.54
CA LEU A 73 0.05 -24.76 11.80
C LEU A 73 0.62 -24.75 10.38
N LYS A 74 1.14 -25.88 9.94
CA LYS A 74 1.57 -26.12 8.56
C LYS A 74 0.79 -27.28 7.99
N LEU A 75 0.34 -27.13 6.74
CA LEU A 75 -0.28 -28.22 5.99
C LEU A 75 0.82 -29.14 5.45
N THR A 76 0.72 -30.44 5.74
CA THR A 76 1.61 -31.46 5.19
C THR A 76 1.17 -31.86 3.79
N GLY A 77 1.98 -32.69 3.11
CA GLY A 77 1.61 -33.24 1.80
C GLY A 77 0.34 -34.11 1.84
N ASP A 78 0.04 -34.68 3.01
CA ASP A 78 -1.14 -35.53 3.24
C ASP A 78 -2.39 -34.73 3.63
N GLU A 79 -2.41 -33.41 3.35
CA GLU A 79 -3.50 -32.48 3.71
C GLU A 79 -3.82 -32.41 5.20
N LYS A 80 -2.87 -32.78 6.07
CA LYS A 80 -3.02 -32.72 7.53
C LYS A 80 -2.33 -31.50 8.11
N TRP A 81 -2.96 -30.89 9.11
CA TRP A 81 -2.35 -29.80 9.87
C TRP A 81 -1.46 -30.33 10.97
N VAL A 82 -0.25 -29.79 11.06
CA VAL A 82 0.72 -30.11 12.10
C VAL A 82 1.23 -28.81 12.70
N ASP A 83 1.36 -28.77 14.03
CA ASP A 83 2.03 -27.68 14.71
C ASP A 83 3.54 -27.78 14.47
N ILE A 84 4.14 -26.71 13.96
CA ILE A 84 5.58 -26.64 13.67
C ILE A 84 6.43 -26.42 14.92
N GLY A 85 5.79 -26.10 16.05
CA GLY A 85 6.46 -25.88 17.33
C GLY A 85 7.25 -24.56 17.41
N ASP A 86 7.85 -24.33 18.57
CA ASP A 86 8.41 -23.03 18.96
C ASP A 86 9.60 -22.62 18.12
N SER A 87 10.46 -23.57 17.74
CA SER A 87 11.67 -23.28 16.98
C SER A 87 11.35 -22.73 15.61
N ALA A 88 10.50 -23.43 14.86
CA ALA A 88 10.07 -23.01 13.53
C ALA A 88 9.15 -21.77 13.58
N ALA A 89 8.31 -21.64 14.62
CA ALA A 89 7.53 -20.43 14.85
C ALA A 89 8.41 -19.19 15.03
N ARG A 90 9.49 -19.29 15.82
CA ARG A 90 10.44 -18.20 16.04
C ARG A 90 11.21 -17.83 14.77
N GLU A 91 11.56 -18.80 13.94
CA GLU A 91 12.17 -18.55 12.64
C GLU A 91 11.21 -17.79 11.72
N LYS A 92 9.95 -18.21 11.66
CA LYS A 92 8.89 -17.51 10.91
C LYS A 92 8.71 -16.07 11.39
N ILE A 93 8.70 -15.84 12.71
CA ILE A 93 8.63 -14.50 13.32
C ILE A 93 9.84 -13.66 12.89
N SER A 94 11.04 -14.22 13.03
CA SER A 94 12.29 -13.52 12.69
C SER A 94 12.34 -13.15 11.21
N GLN A 95 11.87 -14.05 10.34
CA GLN A 95 11.74 -13.79 8.91
C GLN A 95 10.73 -12.67 8.63
N ALA A 96 9.55 -12.72 9.26
CA ALA A 96 8.53 -11.69 9.09
C ALA A 96 8.99 -10.32 9.61
N LEU A 97 9.76 -10.26 10.70
CA LEU A 97 10.36 -9.01 11.20
C LEU A 97 11.38 -8.45 10.21
N ARG A 98 12.27 -9.29 9.65
CA ARG A 98 13.21 -8.89 8.60
C ARG A 98 12.49 -8.34 7.36
N GLU A 99 11.43 -9.01 6.92
CA GLU A 99 10.61 -8.54 5.81
C GLU A 99 9.89 -7.23 6.13
N ALA A 100 9.38 -7.08 7.36
CA ALA A 100 8.69 -5.88 7.79
C ALA A 100 9.60 -4.65 7.80
N ILE A 101 10.88 -4.80 8.18
CA ILE A 101 11.87 -3.70 8.14
C ILE A 101 12.37 -3.43 6.72
N ALA A 102 12.52 -4.47 5.89
CA ALA A 102 12.98 -4.33 4.50
C ALA A 102 11.91 -3.68 3.60
N GLN A 103 10.63 -3.86 3.93
CA GLN A 103 9.55 -3.18 3.24
C GLN A 103 9.64 -1.67 3.48
N ARG A 104 9.97 -0.93 2.41
CA ARG A 104 9.70 0.50 2.31
C ARG A 104 8.21 0.70 2.61
N PRO A 105 7.81 1.75 3.37
CA PRO A 105 6.40 2.04 3.57
C PRO A 105 5.71 2.00 2.21
N PRO A 106 4.54 1.32 2.10
CA PRO A 106 3.83 1.26 0.84
C PRO A 106 3.66 2.69 0.37
N GLN A 107 4.26 3.04 -0.76
CA GLN A 107 3.85 4.19 -1.54
C GLN A 107 2.34 4.02 -1.67
N VAL A 108 1.56 4.87 -0.99
CA VAL A 108 0.11 4.82 -1.04
C VAL A 108 -0.24 5.14 -2.49
N ARG A 109 -0.33 4.10 -3.33
CA ARG A 109 -0.90 4.25 -4.66
C ARG A 109 -2.38 4.41 -4.37
N PRO A 110 -2.97 5.60 -4.56
CA PRO A 110 -4.40 5.76 -4.37
C PRO A 110 -5.08 4.70 -5.23
N LYS A 111 -5.87 3.82 -4.59
CA LYS A 111 -6.70 2.87 -5.33
C LYS A 111 -7.57 3.74 -6.23
N ARG A 112 -7.36 3.64 -7.55
CA ARG A 112 -8.16 4.37 -8.53
C ARG A 112 -9.60 3.88 -8.37
N VAL A 113 -10.42 4.63 -7.66
CA VAL A 113 -11.85 4.36 -7.54
C VAL A 113 -12.46 4.71 -8.88
N THR A 114 -12.51 3.75 -9.80
CA THR A 114 -13.31 3.92 -11.02
C THR A 114 -14.77 3.74 -10.65
N ARG A 115 -15.44 4.83 -10.24
CA ARG A 115 -16.90 4.82 -10.20
C ARG A 115 -17.39 4.73 -11.65
N LYS A 116 -18.20 3.72 -11.96
CA LYS A 116 -18.92 3.66 -13.24
C LYS A 116 -19.88 4.84 -13.24
N VAL A 117 -19.62 5.82 -14.12
CA VAL A 117 -20.54 6.95 -14.31
C VAL A 117 -21.72 6.43 -15.13
N ASP A 118 -22.93 6.60 -14.61
CA ASP A 118 -24.15 6.26 -15.32
C ASP A 118 -24.36 7.27 -16.46
N LYS A 119 -24.12 6.82 -17.69
CA LYS A 119 -24.18 7.67 -18.89
C LYS A 119 -25.57 8.27 -19.08
N SER A 120 -26.63 7.54 -18.72
CA SER A 120 -28.02 7.99 -18.86
C SER A 120 -28.30 9.21 -17.98
N LYS A 121 -27.78 9.20 -16.74
CA LYS A 121 -27.93 10.32 -15.81
C LYS A 121 -27.17 11.56 -16.28
N VAL A 122 -25.98 11.39 -16.85
CA VAL A 122 -25.19 12.50 -17.40
C VAL A 122 -25.88 13.12 -18.61
N GLU A 123 -26.41 12.29 -19.51
CA GLU A 123 -27.13 12.75 -20.70
C GLU A 123 -28.40 13.52 -20.34
N TYR A 124 -29.20 13.01 -19.39
CA TYR A 124 -30.38 13.70 -18.89
C TYR A 124 -30.03 15.08 -18.31
N LEU A 125 -29.02 15.15 -17.44
CA LEU A 125 -28.60 16.42 -16.83
C LEU A 125 -28.13 17.43 -17.88
N LEU A 126 -27.37 16.96 -18.89
CA LEU A 126 -26.90 17.82 -19.98
C LEU A 126 -28.08 18.33 -20.84
N SER A 127 -29.06 17.47 -21.10
CA SER A 127 -30.26 17.85 -21.85
C SER A 127 -31.10 18.90 -21.09
N ALA A 128 -31.27 18.73 -19.78
CA ALA A 128 -32.00 19.66 -18.93
C ALA A 128 -31.29 21.02 -18.84
N GLN A 129 -29.95 21.02 -18.74
CA GLN A 129 -29.16 22.25 -18.75
C GLN A 129 -29.29 23.00 -20.09
N LYS A 130 -29.25 22.28 -21.21
CA LYS A 130 -29.45 22.88 -22.54
C LYS A 130 -30.85 23.47 -22.72
N ALA A 131 -31.88 22.75 -22.27
CA ALA A 131 -33.26 23.24 -22.35
C ALA A 131 -33.47 24.52 -21.52
N LEU A 132 -32.89 24.58 -20.31
CA LEU A 132 -32.89 25.79 -19.49
C LEU A 132 -32.19 26.96 -20.19
N TYR A 133 -31.03 26.71 -20.81
CA TYR A 133 -30.29 27.74 -21.53
C TYR A 133 -31.09 28.33 -22.71
N ILE A 134 -31.71 27.47 -23.53
CA ILE A 134 -32.54 27.89 -24.66
C ILE A 134 -33.72 28.74 -24.18
N THR A 135 -34.42 28.29 -23.12
CA THR A 135 -35.57 29.00 -22.56
C THR A 135 -35.19 30.38 -22.00
N LEU A 136 -33.96 30.54 -21.50
CA LEU A 136 -33.45 31.83 -21.04
C LEU A 136 -33.15 32.78 -22.22
N CYS A 137 -32.59 32.26 -23.32
CA CYS A 137 -32.33 33.05 -24.52
C CYS A 137 -33.62 33.55 -25.20
N GLU A 138 -34.70 32.77 -25.16
CA GLU A 138 -35.99 33.16 -25.76
C GLU A 138 -36.75 34.24 -24.97
N LYS A 139 -36.37 34.51 -23.72
CA LYS A 139 -36.99 35.56 -22.87
C LYS A 139 -36.41 36.96 -23.10
N GLU A 140 -35.29 37.06 -23.81
CA GLU A 140 -34.66 38.32 -24.22
C GLU A 140 -35.01 38.57 -25.70
N GLY A 141 -36.28 38.83 -25.98
CA GLY A 141 -36.70 39.30 -27.31
C GLY A 141 -36.34 40.78 -27.46
N LEU A 142 -35.16 41.09 -27.99
CA LEU A 142 -34.82 42.40 -28.56
C LEU A 142 -34.03 42.23 -29.87
N ASP A 143 -34.80 42.46 -30.93
CA ASP A 143 -34.53 42.98 -32.26
C ASP A 143 -33.09 43.07 -32.79
N ALA A 144 -32.95 42.60 -34.03
CA ALA A 144 -31.81 42.86 -34.91
C ALA A 144 -31.59 44.37 -35.10
N ASP A 145 -30.45 44.89 -34.65
CA ASP A 145 -29.86 46.11 -35.19
C ASP A 145 -28.43 45.80 -35.67
N ASP A 146 -28.27 46.00 -36.96
CA ASP A 146 -27.05 45.90 -37.75
C ASP A 146 -26.26 47.20 -37.51
N SER A 147 -25.22 47.15 -36.68
CA SER A 147 -24.32 48.30 -36.51
C SER A 147 -22.86 47.89 -36.31
N ASP A 148 -22.14 48.20 -37.37
CA ASP A 148 -20.70 48.24 -37.64
C ASP A 148 -19.84 49.03 -36.63
N SER A 149 -18.52 48.86 -36.78
CA SER A 149 -17.37 49.51 -36.13
C SER A 149 -17.02 48.97 -34.73
N GLY A 150 -15.81 48.50 -34.44
CA GLY A 150 -14.51 48.79 -35.02
C GLY A 150 -13.80 49.84 -34.17
N THR A 151 -13.09 49.41 -33.12
CA THR A 151 -11.90 50.10 -32.60
C THR A 151 -11.00 49.10 -31.87
N ASP A 152 -9.82 48.97 -32.46
CA ASP A 152 -8.55 48.73 -31.81
C ASP A 152 -8.33 49.64 -30.59
N GLU A 153 -7.73 49.13 -29.52
CA GLU A 153 -6.50 49.72 -28.97
C GLU A 153 -5.94 48.91 -27.79
N SER A 154 -4.63 48.69 -27.89
CA SER A 154 -3.64 48.90 -26.84
C SER A 154 -3.62 48.00 -25.59
N SER A 155 -2.70 47.02 -25.68
CA SER A 155 -1.50 46.96 -24.81
C SER A 155 -1.68 47.01 -23.30
N ASN A 156 -1.52 45.86 -22.67
CA ASN A 156 -0.51 45.58 -21.62
C ASN A 156 -0.80 44.16 -21.12
N GLY A 157 0.08 43.19 -21.19
CA GLY A 157 1.52 43.18 -21.13
C GLY A 157 1.90 41.93 -20.35
N PHE A 158 3.20 41.69 -20.25
CA PHE A 158 3.82 40.91 -19.17
C PHE A 158 4.18 39.43 -19.49
N TYR A 159 5.48 39.32 -19.82
CA TYR A 159 6.45 38.21 -19.82
C TYR A 159 6.24 36.95 -20.68
N ASP A 160 6.90 37.00 -21.84
CA ASP A 160 8.07 36.20 -22.22
C ASP A 160 8.30 34.77 -21.67
N THR A 161 8.54 33.90 -22.64
CA THR A 161 9.07 32.52 -22.66
C THR A 161 10.57 32.46 -22.22
N PRO A 162 11.37 31.35 -22.31
CA PRO A 162 11.09 29.97 -22.72
C PRO A 162 11.70 28.85 -21.83
N ASN A 163 11.15 27.66 -22.07
CA ASN A 163 11.68 26.32 -21.82
C ASN A 163 13.19 26.17 -22.08
N THR A 164 13.96 25.76 -21.06
CA THR A 164 15.34 25.25 -21.24
C THR A 164 15.52 23.88 -20.58
N LYS A 165 15.91 22.93 -21.41
CA LYS A 165 16.35 21.57 -21.09
C LYS A 165 17.56 21.60 -20.12
N LYS A 166 17.55 20.77 -19.08
CA LYS A 166 18.79 20.34 -18.41
C LYS A 166 18.78 18.84 -18.14
N ARG A 167 19.37 18.11 -19.09
CA ARG A 167 20.03 16.82 -18.86
C ARG A 167 21.12 17.03 -17.80
N ARG A 168 21.18 16.19 -16.77
CA ARG A 168 22.37 16.05 -15.92
C ARG A 168 22.84 14.60 -15.98
N SER A 169 24.09 14.48 -16.40
CA SER A 169 24.95 13.30 -16.45
C SER A 169 25.37 12.83 -15.04
N PRO A 170 25.94 11.60 -14.93
CA PRO A 170 26.25 10.94 -13.66
C PRO A 170 27.54 11.46 -12.98
N SER A 171 27.61 11.31 -11.66
CA SER A 171 28.75 11.65 -10.80
C SER A 171 29.73 10.48 -10.60
N PRO A 172 30.99 10.75 -10.18
CA PRO A 172 32.17 10.00 -10.60
C PRO A 172 32.63 8.90 -9.62
N GLU A 173 33.26 7.88 -10.18
CA GLU A 173 33.96 6.79 -9.51
C GLU A 173 35.42 7.22 -9.27
N VAL A 174 35.85 7.21 -8.01
CA VAL A 174 37.23 7.49 -7.60
C VAL A 174 37.95 6.17 -7.36
N HIS A 175 38.85 5.78 -8.25
CA HIS A 175 39.90 4.79 -7.95
C HIS A 175 41.20 5.30 -8.58
N LEU A 176 42.10 5.77 -7.72
CA LEU A 176 43.47 6.14 -8.04
C LEU A 176 44.38 4.98 -7.62
N GLU A 177 45.01 4.40 -8.66
CA GLU A 177 46.39 3.87 -8.74
C GLU A 177 46.71 2.61 -7.94
N GLY A 178 47.41 1.59 -8.46
CA GLY A 178 48.31 1.56 -9.60
C GLY A 178 49.68 1.04 -9.14
N SER A 179 49.95 -0.23 -9.46
CA SER A 179 51.25 -0.87 -9.79
C SER A 179 52.46 -0.79 -8.83
N SER A 180 53.04 -1.96 -8.54
CA SER A 180 54.46 -2.31 -8.79
C SER A 180 54.77 -3.66 -8.08
N SER A 181 54.85 -4.80 -8.77
CA SER A 181 56.05 -5.41 -9.38
C SER A 181 57.21 -5.70 -8.42
N MET A 182 57.34 -6.96 -7.98
CA MET A 182 58.53 -7.84 -8.07
C MET A 182 58.20 -9.22 -7.48
#